data_AF-A0A8T6DW63-F1
#
_entry.id   AF-A0A8T6DW63-F1
#
_cell.length_a   1.000
_cell.length_b   1.000
_cell.length_c   1.000
_cell.angle_alpha   90.00
_cell.angle_beta   90.00
_cell.angle_gamma   90.00
#
_symmetry.space_group_name_H-M   'P 1'
#
loop_
_entity.id
_entity.type
_entity.pdbx_description
1 polymer ?
#
loop_
_entity_poly.entity_id
_entity_poly.type
_entity_poly.pdbx_seq_one_letter_code
_entity_poly.pdbx_strand_id
1 'polypeptide(L)'
;MKAEEVIPATHRLEHSGMTRNEAEAVVGEFQKVVAPLATKEDLSELGQSLRSEMKSMEESLRSNMNSMESSMATKVDLANMEVRLFRSLLAAMLGVGALALAILRFFPPP
;
A
#
# COMPACT_ATOMS: atom_id res chain seq x y z
N MET A 1 29.48 -21.38 4.11
CA MET A 1 30.06 -22.66 3.64
C MET A 1 29.15 -23.78 4.10
N LYS A 2 28.77 -24.69 3.19
CA LYS A 2 28.00 -25.88 3.58
C LYS A 2 28.95 -26.93 4.17
N ALA A 3 28.46 -27.83 5.02
CA ALA A 3 29.25 -28.89 5.65
C ALA A 3 30.04 -29.75 4.64
N GLU A 4 29.54 -29.79 3.40
CA GLU A 4 30.08 -30.46 2.21
C GLU A 4 31.46 -29.93 1.79
N GLU A 5 31.76 -28.65 2.08
CA GLU A 5 33.00 -27.98 1.66
C GLU A 5 34.11 -28.03 2.73
N VAL A 6 33.77 -28.49 3.93
CA VAL A 6 34.62 -28.46 5.12
C VAL A 6 35.69 -29.55 5.08
N ILE A 7 35.27 -30.77 4.74
CA ILE A 7 36.15 -31.94 4.61
C ILE A 7 37.23 -31.71 3.53
N PRO A 8 36.90 -31.27 2.30
CA PRO A 8 37.91 -30.99 1.29
C PRO A 8 38.81 -29.80 1.67
N ALA A 9 38.31 -28.79 2.39
CA ALA A 9 39.16 -27.70 2.88
C ALA A 9 40.19 -28.16 3.92
N THR A 10 39.75 -29.02 4.84
CA THR A 10 40.62 -29.61 5.88
C THR A 10 41.72 -30.47 5.23
N HIS A 11 41.36 -31.32 4.27
CA HIS A 11 42.31 -32.17 3.56
C HIS A 11 43.36 -31.38 2.76
N ARG A 12 43.00 -30.24 2.18
CA ARG A 12 43.96 -29.35 1.51
C ARG A 12 44.96 -28.71 2.48
N LEU A 13 44.51 -28.35 3.68
CA LEU A 13 45.38 -27.80 4.72
C LEU A 13 46.33 -28.88 5.26
N GLU A 14 45.87 -30.11 5.41
CA GLU A 14 46.74 -31.25 5.75
C GLU A 14 47.86 -31.45 4.71
N HIS A 15 47.54 -31.36 3.42
CA HIS A 15 48.53 -31.44 2.33
C HIS A 15 49.53 -30.27 2.32
N SER A 16 49.22 -29.17 3.02
CA SER A 16 50.13 -28.03 3.18
C SER A 16 51.09 -28.16 4.37
N GLY A 17 51.01 -29.29 5.09
CA GLY A 17 51.86 -29.58 6.25
C GLY A 17 51.23 -29.27 7.60
N MET A 18 49.97 -28.83 7.66
CA MET A 18 49.22 -28.72 8.92
C MET A 18 48.82 -30.10 9.43
N THR A 19 48.81 -30.26 10.75
CA THR A 19 48.16 -31.44 11.34
C THR A 19 46.65 -31.34 11.17
N ARG A 20 45.97 -32.50 11.18
CA ARG A 20 44.51 -32.55 11.10
C ARG A 20 43.81 -31.68 12.14
N ASN A 21 44.29 -31.68 13.38
CA ASN A 21 43.72 -30.87 14.45
C ASN A 21 43.85 -29.36 14.19
N GLU A 22 44.98 -28.92 13.64
CA GLU A 22 45.17 -27.51 13.27
C GLU A 22 44.28 -27.14 12.08
N ALA A 23 44.17 -28.02 11.08
CA ALA A 23 43.32 -27.80 9.91
C ALA A 23 41.84 -27.69 10.29
N GLU A 24 41.36 -28.57 11.17
CA GLU A 24 40.00 -28.54 11.71
C GLU A 24 39.73 -27.27 12.52
N ALA A 25 40.69 -26.84 13.36
CA ALA A 25 40.57 -25.60 14.13
C ALA A 25 40.48 -24.36 13.23
N VAL A 26 41.33 -24.25 12.21
CA VAL A 26 41.33 -23.13 11.26
C VAL A 26 40.04 -23.08 10.45
N VAL A 27 39.58 -24.22 9.94
CA VAL A 27 38.32 -24.29 9.18
C VAL A 27 37.11 -23.99 10.09
N GLY A 28 37.16 -24.41 11.35
CA GLY A 28 36.15 -24.10 12.36
C GLY A 28 36.03 -22.61 12.65
N GLU A 29 37.14 -21.91 12.86
CA GLU A 29 37.14 -20.45 13.05
C GLU A 29 36.69 -19.71 11.79
N PHE A 30 37.12 -20.17 10.60
CA PHE A 30 36.70 -19.55 9.34
C PHE A 30 35.19 -19.72 9.10
N GLN A 31 34.60 -20.86 9.48
CA GLN A 31 33.15 -21.05 9.45
C GLN A 31 32.41 -20.07 10.35
N LYS A 32 32.91 -19.82 11.57
CA LYS A 32 32.29 -18.85 12.48
C LYS A 32 32.31 -17.44 11.90
N VAL A 33 33.36 -17.07 11.17
CA VAL A 33 33.47 -15.77 10.51
C VAL A 33 32.57 -15.65 9.28
N VAL A 34 32.41 -16.73 8.49
CA VAL A 34 31.63 -16.71 7.25
C VAL A 34 30.14 -16.99 7.47
N ALA A 35 29.77 -17.71 8.53
CA ALA A 35 28.38 -18.04 8.85
C ALA A 35 27.42 -16.83 8.92
N PRO A 36 27.79 -15.67 9.50
CA PRO A 36 26.90 -14.51 9.54
C PRO A 36 26.91 -13.67 8.24
N LEU A 37 27.75 -13.99 7.25
CA LEU A 37 27.81 -13.20 6.02
C LEU A 37 26.61 -13.52 5.14
N ALA A 38 25.90 -12.47 4.71
CA ALA A 38 24.85 -12.59 3.72
C ALA A 38 25.42 -13.13 2.40
N THR A 39 24.76 -14.15 1.86
CA THR A 39 25.08 -14.74 0.57
C THR A 39 24.43 -13.95 -0.57
N LYS A 40 24.85 -14.24 -1.80
CA LYS A 40 24.21 -13.67 -3.00
C LYS A 40 22.74 -14.11 -3.12
N GLU A 41 22.41 -15.29 -2.61
CA GLU A 41 21.05 -15.82 -2.60
C GLU A 41 20.18 -15.03 -1.63
N ASP A 42 20.66 -14.80 -0.40
CA ASP A 42 19.96 -13.97 0.59
C ASP A 42 19.67 -12.56 0.06
N LEU A 43 20.64 -11.95 -0.61
CA LEU A 43 20.46 -10.63 -1.24
C LEU A 43 19.51 -10.67 -2.44
N SER A 44 19.46 -11.78 -3.18
CA SER A 44 18.53 -11.95 -4.30
C SER A 44 17.09 -12.10 -3.78
N GLU A 45 16.88 -12.93 -2.76
CA GLU A 45 15.58 -13.09 -2.11
C GLU A 45 15.08 -11.78 -1.52
N LEU A 46 15.95 -11.05 -0.80
CA LEU A 46 15.63 -9.72 -0.28
C LEU A 46 15.23 -8.75 -1.41
N GLY A 47 15.99 -8.75 -2.51
CA GLY A 47 15.67 -7.93 -3.68
C GLY A 47 14.33 -8.28 -4.32
N GLN A 48 13.96 -9.56 -4.37
CA GLN A 48 12.67 -10.01 -4.88
C GLN A 48 11.52 -9.61 -3.94
N SER A 49 11.71 -9.79 -2.63
CA SER A 49 10.74 -9.37 -1.61
C SER A 49 10.45 -7.87 -1.68
N LEU A 50 11.51 -7.04 -1.73
CA LEU A 50 11.38 -5.59 -1.84
C LEU A 50 10.63 -5.16 -3.11
N ARG A 51 10.91 -5.80 -4.25
CA ARG A 51 10.18 -5.50 -5.50
C ARG A 51 8.70 -5.87 -5.38
N SER A 52 8.39 -6.98 -4.74
CA SER A 52 7.01 -7.42 -4.52
C SER A 52 6.26 -6.44 -3.61
N GLU A 53 6.86 -6.03 -2.50
CA GLU A 53 6.28 -5.05 -1.57
C GLU A 53 6.05 -3.70 -2.24
N MET A 54 7.03 -3.20 -3.01
CA MET A 54 6.87 -1.94 -3.76
C MET A 54 5.69 -2.00 -4.74
N LYS A 55 5.56 -3.12 -5.47
CA LYS A 55 4.44 -3.29 -6.41
C LYS A 55 3.09 -3.31 -5.68
N SER A 56 3.01 -4.02 -4.55
CA SER A 56 1.79 -4.07 -3.73
C SER A 56 1.42 -2.69 -3.18
N MET A 57 2.41 -1.89 -2.77
CA MET A 57 2.22 -0.53 -2.32
C MET A 57 1.71 0.39 -3.43
N GLU A 58 2.27 0.28 -4.64
CA GLU A 58 1.82 1.05 -5.81
C GLU A 58 0.35 0.73 -6.16
N GLU A 59 0.00 -0.56 -6.19
CA GLU A 59 -1.37 -1.00 -6.46
C GLU A 59 -2.35 -0.48 -5.39
N SER A 60 -1.94 -0.52 -4.11
CA SER A 60 -2.74 -0.01 -3.00
C SER A 60 -2.94 1.50 -3.08
N LEU A 61 -1.88 2.26 -3.38
CA LEU A 61 -1.95 3.71 -3.56
C LEU A 61 -2.86 4.09 -4.73
N ARG A 62 -2.76 3.37 -5.84
CA ARG A 62 -3.62 3.60 -7.01
C ARG A 62 -5.08 3.30 -6.70
N SER A 63 -5.35 2.21 -5.98
CA SER A 63 -6.71 1.87 -5.53
C SER A 63 -7.28 2.96 -4.62
N ASN A 64 -6.51 3.42 -3.64
CA ASN A 64 -6.91 4.50 -2.73
C ASN A 64 -7.19 5.80 -3.48
N MET A 65 -6.35 6.15 -4.46
CA MET A 65 -6.53 7.35 -5.26
C MET A 65 -7.83 7.29 -6.09
N ASN A 66 -8.11 6.16 -6.72
CA ASN A 66 -9.36 5.95 -7.46
C ASN A 66 -10.58 6.00 -6.53
N SER A 67 -10.49 5.40 -5.34
CA SER A 67 -11.57 5.46 -4.35
C SER A 67 -11.82 6.90 -3.88
N MET A 68 -10.75 7.66 -3.66
CA MET A 68 -10.84 9.06 -3.26
C MET A 68 -11.49 9.89 -4.37
N GLU A 69 -11.05 9.73 -5.63
CA GLU A 69 -11.65 10.39 -6.79
C GLU A 69 -13.15 10.08 -6.93
N SER A 70 -13.54 8.81 -6.75
CA SER A 70 -14.95 8.38 -6.77
C SER A 70 -15.78 9.01 -5.64
N SER A 71 -15.17 9.25 -4.47
CA SER A 71 -15.86 9.86 -3.33
C SER A 71 -15.98 11.37 -3.40
N MET A 72 -15.26 12.03 -4.31
CA MET A 72 -15.34 13.48 -4.47
C MET A 72 -16.60 13.84 -5.25
N ALA A 73 -17.36 14.81 -4.72
CA ALA A 73 -18.50 15.38 -5.43
C ALA A 73 -18.04 15.94 -6.78
N THR A 74 -18.63 15.44 -7.85
CA THR A 74 -18.32 15.90 -9.20
C THR A 74 -19.05 17.21 -9.49
N LYS A 75 -18.63 17.91 -10.55
CA LYS A 75 -19.36 19.10 -11.04
C LYS A 75 -20.83 18.80 -11.36
N VAL A 76 -21.13 17.56 -11.76
CA VAL A 76 -22.49 17.11 -12.05
C VAL A 76 -23.32 16.98 -10.77
N ASP A 77 -22.72 16.47 -9.69
CA ASP A 77 -23.39 16.36 -8.39
C ASP A 77 -23.76 17.73 -7.84
N LEU A 78 -22.83 18.70 -7.94
CA LEU A 78 -23.07 20.08 -7.53
C LEU A 78 -24.15 20.76 -8.39
N ALA A 79 -24.10 20.61 -9.72
CA ALA A 79 -25.12 21.16 -10.62
C ALA A 79 -26.51 20.56 -10.34
N ASN A 80 -26.58 19.26 -10.06
CA ASN A 80 -27.83 18.61 -9.68
C ASN A 80 -28.37 19.13 -8.34
N MET A 81 -27.49 19.42 -7.37
CA MET A 81 -27.90 20.05 -6.11
C MET A 81 -28.45 21.46 -6.35
N GLU A 82 -27.80 22.28 -7.17
CA GLU A 82 -28.30 23.63 -7.51
C GLU A 82 -29.69 23.57 -8.14
N VAL A 83 -29.89 22.70 -9.15
CA VAL A 83 -31.20 22.51 -9.80
C VAL A 83 -32.26 22.07 -8.79
N ARG A 84 -31.92 21.13 -7.88
CA ARG A 84 -32.84 20.69 -6.82
C ARG A 84 -33.21 21.82 -5.88
N LEU A 85 -32.24 22.64 -5.48
CA LEU A 85 -32.47 23.81 -4.62
C LEU A 85 -33.37 24.83 -5.31
N PHE A 86 -33.10 25.18 -6.57
CA PHE A 86 -33.93 26.10 -7.35
C PHE A 86 -35.37 25.58 -7.48
N ARG A 87 -35.55 24.30 -7.81
CA ARG A 87 -36.89 23.69 -7.93
C ARG A 87 -37.64 23.70 -6.61
N SER A 88 -36.97 23.38 -5.50
CA SER A 88 -37.56 23.42 -4.17
C SER A 88 -37.97 24.85 -3.78
N LEU A 89 -37.13 25.84 -4.07
CA LEU A 89 -37.42 27.25 -3.78
C LEU A 89 -38.65 27.74 -4.57
N LEU A 90 -38.71 27.45 -5.87
CA LEU A 90 -39.84 27.82 -6.73
C LEU A 90 -41.14 27.17 -6.25
N ALA A 91 -41.11 25.88 -5.89
CA ALA A 91 -42.27 25.18 -5.35
C ALA A 91 -42.76 25.83 -4.05
N ALA A 92 -41.85 26.19 -3.15
CA ALA A 92 -42.19 26.88 -1.90
C ALA A 92 -42.82 28.26 -2.17
N MET A 93 -42.24 29.07 -3.07
CA MET A 93 -42.78 30.39 -3.40
C MET A 93 -44.18 30.31 -4.02
N LEU A 94 -44.41 29.37 -4.95
CA LEU A 94 -45.73 29.16 -5.52
C LEU A 94 -46.74 28.70 -4.47
N GLY A 95 -46.34 27.83 -3.54
CA GLY A 95 -47.19 27.40 -2.42
C GLY A 95 -47.59 28.55 -1.51
N VAL A 96 -46.64 29.41 -1.14
CA VAL A 96 -46.92 30.61 -0.33
C VAL A 96 -47.84 31.59 -1.09
N GLY A 97 -47.59 31.82 -2.38
CA GLY A 97 -48.42 32.69 -3.21
C GLY A 97 -49.86 32.16 -3.35
N ALA A 98 -50.02 30.86 -3.58
CA ALA A 98 -51.34 30.22 -3.65
C ALA A 98 -52.10 30.33 -2.31
N LEU A 99 -51.40 30.16 -1.19
CA LEU A 99 -51.98 30.33 0.15
C LEU A 99 -52.44 31.78 0.38
N ALA A 100 -51.62 32.77 0.03
CA ALA A 100 -51.96 34.18 0.16
C ALA A 100 -53.19 34.55 -0.69
N LEU A 101 -53.28 34.04 -1.91
CA LEU A 101 -54.44 34.23 -2.79
C LEU A 101 -55.71 33.56 -2.21
N ALA A 102 -55.59 32.36 -1.64
CA ALA A 102 -56.71 31.68 -1.00
C ALA A 102 -57.26 32.48 0.21
N ILE A 103 -56.38 33.07 1.01
CA ILE A 103 -56.75 33.95 2.14
C ILE A 103 -57.52 35.17 1.63
N LEU A 104 -57.01 35.87 0.61
CA LEU A 104 -57.68 37.03 0.00
C LEU A 104 -59.04 36.69 -0.62
N ARG A 105 -59.17 35.49 -1.22
CA ARG A 105 -60.41 35.00 -1.82
C ARG A 105 -61.49 34.69 -0.78
N PHE A 106 -61.09 34.12 0.37
CA PHE A 106 -62.01 33.63 1.40
C PHE A 106 -62.30 34.69 2.49
N PHE A 107 -61.38 35.64 2.68
CA PHE A 107 -61.50 36.76 3.61
C PHE A 107 -61.20 38.06 2.85
N PRO A 108 -62.17 38.60 2.09
CA PRO A 108 -61.97 39.86 1.40
C PRO A 108 -61.72 40.98 2.42
N PRO A 109 -60.83 41.94 2.11
CA PRO A 109 -60.63 43.09 2.98
C PRO A 109 -61.95 43.87 3.15
N PRO A 110 -62.17 44.49 4.33
CA PRO A 110 -63.40 45.20 4.65
C PRO A 110 -63.68 46.40 3.75
#